data_AF-A0A2Z6LX72-F1
#
_entry.id   AF-A0A2Z6LX72-F1
#
_cell.length_a   1.000
_cell.length_b   1.000
_cell.length_c   1.000
_cell.angle_alpha   90.00
_cell.angle_beta   90.00
_cell.angle_gamma   90.00
#
_symmetry.space_group_name_H-M   'P 1'
#
loop_
_entity.id
_entity.type
_entity.pdbx_description
1 polymer ?
#
loop_
_entity_poly.entity_id
_entity_poly.type
_entity_poly.pdbx_seq_one_letter_code
_entity_poly.pdbx_strand_id
1 'polypeptide(L)'
;MNPIYRSNCRHNKTSSKDNKTVTINLSGSPFVYSQDDNTFLAVGCNKLAFLQSNGTKIGGCVSICDDDNNNNNFDIGSDSCNGKHCCKTSLPSHLSEFNATLQGLSDNSSDGCSYALITSDYWISLDNSYMDYLRDESLNELKNMEYAPAFLEWEILNDMLINSTFQLPSDSNCYDSNVTSLSNRTTGRQCRCSLGYTGNAYVSGGCTEIPGFFDKNNRLKKWAIVVAVETIKFKEIKFLSLNLMIPTIDAP
;
A
#
# COMPACT_ATOMS: atom_id res chain seq x y z
N MET A 1 6.61 -0.40 -8.03
CA MET A 1 5.37 -1.20 -8.11
C MET A 1 5.47 -2.30 -7.05
N ASN A 2 4.59 -2.30 -6.04
CA ASN A 2 4.70 -3.11 -4.81
C ASN A 2 4.66 -4.65 -5.07
N PRO A 3 5.69 -5.40 -4.67
CA PRO A 3 5.92 -6.77 -5.12
C PRO A 3 5.03 -7.80 -4.42
N ILE A 4 4.77 -8.89 -5.13
CA ILE A 4 4.14 -10.11 -4.59
C ILE A 4 5.19 -11.21 -4.61
N TYR A 5 5.52 -11.74 -3.44
CA TYR A 5 6.42 -12.89 -3.29
C TYR A 5 5.66 -14.17 -3.55
N ARG A 6 6.21 -15.02 -4.42
CA ARG A 6 5.60 -16.27 -4.87
C ARG A 6 6.54 -17.42 -4.53
N SER A 7 6.01 -18.51 -3.99
CA SER A 7 6.74 -19.75 -3.76
C SER A 7 5.98 -20.92 -4.36
N ASN A 8 6.69 -21.78 -5.10
CA ASN A 8 6.16 -23.00 -5.74
C ASN A 8 4.94 -22.76 -6.68
N CYS A 9 4.88 -21.60 -7.33
CA CYS A 9 3.80 -21.24 -8.26
C CYS A 9 4.19 -21.56 -9.72
N ARG A 10 3.34 -22.32 -10.43
CA ARG A 10 3.57 -22.69 -11.84
C ARG A 10 2.84 -21.69 -12.75
N HIS A 11 3.57 -20.83 -13.47
CA HIS A 11 2.99 -19.97 -14.52
C HIS A 11 2.99 -20.68 -15.88
N ASN A 12 1.90 -20.54 -16.65
CA ASN A 12 1.73 -21.15 -17.99
C ASN A 12 2.53 -20.47 -19.13
N LYS A 13 3.46 -19.56 -18.82
CA LYS A 13 4.45 -19.06 -19.79
C LYS A 13 5.81 -19.03 -19.09
N THR A 14 6.73 -19.84 -19.63
CA THR A 14 8.12 -20.01 -19.22
C THR A 14 8.32 -20.37 -17.75
N SER A 15 8.62 -21.65 -17.52
CA SER A 15 9.33 -22.10 -16.33
C SER A 15 10.64 -21.32 -16.20
N SER A 16 10.59 -20.19 -15.51
CA SER A 16 11.76 -19.61 -14.91
C SER A 16 11.60 -19.80 -13.42
N LYS A 17 12.56 -20.49 -12.80
CA LYS A 17 12.85 -20.42 -11.38
C LYS A 17 13.34 -19.01 -11.05
N ASP A 18 12.59 -17.97 -11.42
CA ASP A 18 12.95 -16.61 -11.10
C ASP A 18 12.41 -16.33 -9.71
N ASN A 19 13.18 -16.81 -8.73
CA ASN A 19 13.30 -16.18 -7.42
C ASN A 19 13.88 -14.76 -7.58
N LYS A 20 13.34 -13.95 -8.49
CA LYS A 20 13.73 -12.57 -8.63
C LYS A 20 12.98 -11.82 -7.55
N THR A 21 13.56 -11.82 -6.35
CA THR A 21 13.13 -10.99 -5.24
C THR A 21 13.25 -9.55 -5.69
N VAL A 22 12.16 -8.96 -6.15
CA VAL A 22 12.08 -7.53 -6.43
C VAL A 22 11.92 -6.85 -5.09
N THR A 23 13.04 -6.53 -4.45
CA THR A 23 13.04 -5.72 -3.25
C THR A 23 12.75 -4.28 -3.65
N ILE A 24 11.67 -3.70 -3.11
CA ILE A 24 11.48 -2.26 -3.16
C ILE A 24 12.25 -1.65 -2.01
N ASN A 25 13.14 -0.74 -2.35
CA ASN A 25 13.80 0.11 -1.39
C ASN A 25 13.31 1.56 -1.58
N LEU A 26 12.48 2.05 -0.65
CA LEU A 26 12.05 3.45 -0.59
C LEU A 26 13.03 4.31 0.23
N SER A 27 14.10 3.72 0.77
CA SER A 27 15.11 4.47 1.53
C SER A 27 15.74 5.57 0.67
N GLY A 28 15.86 6.76 1.24
CA GLY A 28 16.29 7.96 0.53
C GLY A 28 15.17 8.68 -0.23
N SER A 29 13.98 8.07 -0.37
CA SER A 29 12.75 8.77 -0.77
C SER A 29 11.99 9.27 0.48
N PRO A 30 11.04 10.20 0.34
CA PRO A 30 10.21 10.65 1.46
C PRO A 30 9.12 9.64 1.86
N PHE A 31 9.03 8.48 1.17
CA PHE A 31 7.91 7.56 1.30
C PHE A 31 8.23 6.36 2.19
N VAL A 32 7.23 5.95 2.98
CA VAL A 32 7.20 4.71 3.77
C VAL A 32 5.85 4.01 3.55
N TYR A 33 5.75 2.72 3.87
CA TYR A 33 4.46 2.04 3.92
C TYR A 33 3.63 2.56 5.09
N SER A 34 2.36 2.93 4.82
CA SER A 34 1.42 3.27 5.90
C SER A 34 1.23 2.06 6.80
N GLN A 35 1.39 2.26 8.10
CA GLN A 35 1.16 1.22 9.10
C GLN A 35 -0.34 0.96 9.31
N ASP A 36 -1.16 2.00 9.19
CA ASP A 36 -2.60 1.95 9.49
C ASP A 36 -3.43 1.51 8.29
N ASP A 37 -2.95 1.76 7.06
CA ASP A 37 -3.70 1.45 5.85
C ASP A 37 -3.27 0.15 5.16
N ASN A 38 -2.18 -0.48 5.64
CA ASN A 38 -1.64 -1.71 5.06
C ASN A 38 -1.37 -2.81 6.09
N THR A 39 -1.39 -4.03 5.57
CA THR A 39 -1.11 -5.26 6.31
C THR A 39 -0.17 -6.15 5.50
N PHE A 40 0.69 -6.90 6.21
CA PHE A 40 1.43 -8.00 5.60
C PHE A 40 0.52 -9.24 5.53
N LEU A 41 0.21 -9.68 4.32
CA LEU A 41 -0.65 -10.82 4.01
C LEU A 41 0.19 -11.97 3.46
N ALA A 42 -0.09 -13.17 3.92
CA ALA A 42 0.41 -14.40 3.33
C ALA A 42 -0.73 -15.38 3.08
N VAL A 43 -0.65 -16.09 1.96
CA VAL A 43 -1.64 -17.09 1.53
C VAL A 43 -0.91 -18.37 1.21
N GLY A 44 -1.38 -19.49 1.77
CA GLY A 44 -0.75 -20.78 1.58
C GLY A 44 -1.23 -21.83 2.57
N CYS A 45 -0.83 -23.07 2.32
CA CYS A 45 -1.12 -24.22 3.17
C CYS A 45 0.11 -24.55 3.99
N ASN A 46 -0.02 -24.62 5.32
CA ASN A 46 1.05 -25.03 6.22
C ASN A 46 2.35 -24.22 6.00
N LYS A 47 2.23 -22.89 5.93
CA LYS A 47 3.36 -21.96 5.68
C LYS A 47 3.60 -21.00 6.84
N LEU A 48 4.88 -20.78 7.13
CA LEU A 48 5.41 -19.66 7.91
C LEU A 48 5.82 -18.54 6.95
N ALA A 49 5.22 -17.37 7.12
CA ALA A 49 5.58 -16.17 6.37
C ALA A 49 6.33 -15.19 7.28
N PHE A 50 7.50 -14.73 6.82
CA PHE A 50 8.31 -13.73 7.51
C PHE A 50 8.39 -12.45 6.68
N LEU A 51 8.02 -11.33 7.31
CA LEU A 51 8.33 -9.99 6.84
C LEU A 51 9.75 -9.63 7.28
N GLN A 52 10.57 -9.16 6.35
CA GLN A 52 11.96 -8.80 6.57
C GLN A 52 12.24 -7.37 6.15
N SER A 53 13.12 -6.70 6.88
CA SER A 53 13.69 -5.39 6.52
C SER A 53 15.16 -5.39 6.91
N ASN A 54 16.05 -4.86 6.06
CA ASN A 54 17.50 -4.90 6.25
C ASN A 54 18.05 -6.30 6.64
N GLY A 55 17.52 -7.35 6.01
CA GLY A 55 17.90 -8.74 6.27
C GLY A 55 17.43 -9.32 7.62
N THR A 56 16.70 -8.54 8.44
CA THR A 56 16.19 -8.97 9.74
C THR A 56 14.70 -9.30 9.64
N LYS A 57 14.26 -10.39 10.28
CA LYS A 57 12.84 -10.74 10.41
C LYS A 57 12.19 -9.79 11.43
N ILE A 58 11.29 -8.93 10.94
CA ILE A 58 10.62 -7.86 11.72
C ILE A 58 9.15 -8.15 11.98
N GLY A 59 8.61 -9.18 11.33
CA GLY A 59 7.23 -9.62 11.51
C GLY A 59 7.02 -10.98 10.85
N GLY A 60 5.87 -11.58 11.10
CA GLY A 60 5.49 -12.82 10.46
C GLY A 60 4.15 -13.34 10.93
N CYS A 61 3.66 -14.35 10.23
CA CYS A 61 2.44 -15.06 10.58
C CYS A 61 2.50 -16.51 10.08
N VAL A 62 1.58 -17.34 10.56
CA VAL A 62 1.47 -18.75 10.19
C VAL A 62 0.11 -19.03 9.56
N SER A 63 0.11 -19.82 8.49
CA SER A 63 -1.09 -20.36 7.86
C SER A 63 -1.10 -21.89 8.00
N ILE A 64 -2.24 -22.47 8.38
CA ILE A 64 -2.46 -23.90 8.59
C ILE A 64 -3.61 -24.42 7.73
N CYS A 65 -3.60 -25.70 7.42
CA CYS A 65 -4.65 -26.41 6.71
C CYS A 65 -4.50 -27.93 6.89
N ASP A 66 -5.58 -28.66 6.62
CA ASP A 66 -5.57 -30.13 6.63
C ASP A 66 -5.04 -30.69 5.30
N ASP A 67 -4.18 -31.71 5.36
CA ASP A 67 -3.41 -32.25 4.22
C ASP A 67 -4.29 -32.93 3.12
N ASP A 68 -5.56 -33.25 3.42
CA ASP A 68 -6.46 -33.93 2.48
C ASP A 68 -6.98 -33.04 1.33
N ASN A 69 -6.81 -31.71 1.43
CA ASN A 69 -7.18 -30.77 0.37
C ASN A 69 -6.02 -30.54 -0.61
N ASN A 70 -5.68 -31.56 -1.40
CA ASN A 70 -4.76 -31.48 -2.55
C ASN A 70 -5.26 -30.55 -3.68
N ASN A 71 -6.42 -29.95 -3.53
CA ASN A 71 -6.89 -28.93 -4.45
C ASN A 71 -6.28 -27.58 -4.02
N ASN A 72 -5.51 -26.96 -4.92
CA ASN A 72 -5.01 -25.58 -4.80
C ASN A 72 -6.13 -24.50 -4.78
N ASN A 73 -7.35 -24.90 -4.43
CA ASN A 73 -8.47 -24.02 -4.12
C ASN A 73 -8.44 -23.80 -2.61
N PHE A 74 -7.74 -22.74 -2.20
CA PHE A 74 -7.85 -22.24 -0.84
C PHE A 74 -9.24 -21.62 -0.72
N ASP A 75 -10.19 -22.34 -0.13
CA ASP A 75 -11.48 -21.76 0.21
C ASP A 75 -11.25 -20.81 1.39
N ILE A 76 -11.03 -19.53 1.07
CA ILE A 76 -11.04 -18.41 2.04
C ILE A 76 -12.51 -18.03 2.33
N GLY A 77 -13.42 -19.01 2.30
CA GLY A 77 -14.83 -18.81 2.58
C GLY A 77 -15.08 -18.63 4.07
N SER A 78 -15.79 -17.55 4.42
CA SER A 78 -16.29 -17.17 5.77
C SER A 78 -15.27 -16.99 6.91
N ASP A 79 -14.11 -17.64 6.82
CA ASP A 79 -13.02 -17.52 7.78
C ASP A 79 -12.19 -16.29 7.39
N SER A 80 -12.42 -15.17 8.06
CA SER A 80 -11.51 -14.02 8.04
C SER A 80 -10.06 -14.50 8.15
N CYS A 81 -9.15 -13.95 7.33
CA CYS A 81 -7.76 -14.39 7.15
C CYS A 81 -6.91 -14.44 8.44
N ASN A 82 -7.19 -15.42 9.29
CA ASN A 82 -6.78 -15.50 10.69
C ASN A 82 -6.06 -16.82 10.98
N GLY A 83 -5.26 -17.29 10.01
CA GLY A 83 -4.37 -18.43 10.20
C GLY A 83 -4.79 -19.71 9.49
N LYS A 84 -6.01 -19.83 8.96
CA LYS A 84 -6.38 -20.96 8.10
C LYS A 84 -6.28 -20.57 6.64
N HIS A 85 -5.50 -21.30 5.84
CA HIS A 85 -5.17 -21.04 4.42
C HIS A 85 -4.54 -19.67 4.09
N CYS A 86 -4.62 -18.70 4.97
CA CYS A 86 -3.93 -17.42 4.88
C CYS A 86 -3.73 -16.84 6.28
N CYS A 87 -2.82 -15.89 6.40
CA CYS A 87 -2.55 -15.18 7.64
C CYS A 87 -2.15 -13.75 7.36
N LYS A 88 -2.37 -12.88 8.34
CA LYS A 88 -2.03 -11.48 8.23
C LYS A 88 -1.41 -10.94 9.51
N THR A 89 -0.57 -9.93 9.40
CA THR A 89 0.04 -9.24 10.55
C THR A 89 0.28 -7.77 10.24
N SER A 90 0.20 -6.93 11.26
CA SER A 90 0.43 -5.49 11.15
C SER A 90 1.86 -5.19 10.72
N LEU A 91 2.05 -4.09 9.99
CA LEU A 91 3.40 -3.60 9.67
C LEU A 91 4.06 -2.95 10.90
N PRO A 92 5.39 -3.03 11.04
CA PRO A 92 6.10 -2.14 11.96
C PRO A 92 6.09 -0.71 11.41
N SER A 93 6.21 0.26 12.31
CA SER A 93 6.27 1.68 11.95
C SER A 93 7.51 1.97 11.08
N HIS A 94 7.38 2.93 10.16
CA HIS A 94 8.47 3.45 9.29
C HIS A 94 9.09 2.41 8.34
N LEU A 95 8.32 1.43 7.92
CA LEU A 95 8.78 0.44 6.95
C LEU A 95 9.00 1.12 5.59
N SER A 96 10.26 1.33 5.18
CA SER A 96 10.63 1.90 3.88
C SER A 96 11.05 0.83 2.85
N GLU A 97 11.37 -0.37 3.32
CA GLU A 97 11.75 -1.48 2.48
C GLU A 97 11.25 -2.78 3.09
N PHE A 98 10.96 -3.75 2.24
CA PHE A 98 10.62 -5.07 2.72
C PHE A 98 11.08 -6.18 1.79
N ASN A 99 11.28 -7.34 2.41
CA ASN A 99 11.39 -8.62 1.76
C ASN A 99 10.44 -9.61 2.46
N ALA A 100 10.04 -10.67 1.78
CA ALA A 100 9.25 -11.73 2.38
C ALA A 100 9.88 -13.10 2.16
N THR A 101 9.75 -13.98 3.13
CA THR A 101 10.16 -15.38 3.01
C THR A 101 9.03 -16.30 3.44
N LEU A 102 8.75 -17.30 2.62
CA LEU A 102 7.78 -18.36 2.89
C LEU A 102 8.54 -19.65 3.19
N GLN A 103 8.24 -20.28 4.31
CA GLN A 103 8.82 -21.55 4.75
C GLN A 103 7.70 -22.56 5.03
N GLY A 104 7.95 -23.84 4.77
CA GLY A 104 7.05 -24.91 5.19
C GLY A 104 7.04 -25.09 6.70
N LEU A 105 5.91 -25.47 7.29
CA LEU A 105 5.83 -25.88 8.70
C LEU A 105 6.53 -27.21 8.98
N SER A 106 6.66 -28.06 7.98
CA SER A 106 7.36 -29.35 8.03
C SER A 106 8.07 -29.61 6.70
N ASP A 107 9.08 -30.47 6.71
CA ASP A 107 9.80 -30.89 5.49
C ASP A 107 8.87 -31.57 4.46
N ASN A 108 7.74 -32.10 4.93
CA ASN A 108 6.70 -32.74 4.11
C ASN A 108 5.53 -31.82 3.78
N SER A 109 5.54 -30.56 4.23
CA SER A 109 4.45 -29.62 3.99
C SER A 109 4.27 -29.42 2.48
N SER A 110 3.03 -29.49 2.01
CA SER A 110 2.75 -29.51 0.57
C SER A 110 3.44 -28.34 -0.16
N ASP A 111 4.02 -28.64 -1.33
CA ASP A 111 4.63 -27.67 -2.23
C ASP A 111 3.57 -26.81 -2.96
N GLY A 112 2.43 -26.56 -2.32
CA GLY A 112 1.38 -25.70 -2.84
C GLY A 112 1.91 -24.29 -3.12
N CYS A 113 1.41 -23.71 -4.20
CA CYS A 113 1.69 -22.32 -4.55
C CYS A 113 1.26 -21.40 -3.40
N SER A 114 2.16 -20.52 -2.98
CA SER A 114 1.97 -19.63 -1.84
C SER A 114 2.46 -18.22 -2.13
N TYR A 115 1.86 -17.26 -1.42
CA TYR A 115 2.02 -15.84 -1.65
C TYR A 115 2.36 -15.11 -0.36
N ALA A 116 3.17 -14.06 -0.46
CA ALA A 116 3.38 -13.08 0.61
C ALA A 116 3.51 -11.68 0.01
N LEU A 117 2.86 -10.69 0.62
CA LEU A 117 2.79 -9.33 0.11
C LEU A 117 2.41 -8.34 1.21
N ILE A 118 2.74 -7.06 1.00
CA ILE A 118 2.08 -5.96 1.71
C ILE A 118 0.89 -5.52 0.87
N THR A 119 -0.28 -5.35 1.46
CA THR A 119 -1.44 -4.81 0.75
C THR A 119 -2.36 -4.00 1.65
N SER A 120 -3.27 -3.23 1.05
CA SER A 120 -4.18 -2.39 1.81
C SER A 120 -5.25 -3.18 2.55
N ASP A 121 -5.56 -2.75 3.77
CA ASP A 121 -6.69 -3.25 4.56
C ASP A 121 -8.03 -3.04 3.84
N TYR A 122 -8.17 -1.99 3.02
CA TYR A 122 -9.36 -1.79 2.19
C TYR A 122 -9.52 -2.91 1.15
N TRP A 123 -8.41 -3.34 0.56
CA TRP A 123 -8.41 -4.42 -0.43
C TRP A 123 -8.75 -5.78 0.23
N ILE A 124 -8.42 -5.95 1.51
CA ILE A 124 -8.77 -7.14 2.31
C ILE A 124 -10.18 -7.05 2.92
N SER A 125 -10.72 -5.86 3.20
CA SER A 125 -11.95 -5.66 4.00
C SER A 125 -13.24 -5.46 3.21
N LEU A 126 -13.16 -5.26 1.89
CA LEU A 126 -14.33 -5.30 0.99
C LEU A 126 -14.99 -6.70 0.91
N ASP A 127 -14.43 -7.66 1.64
CA ASP A 127 -14.73 -9.10 1.62
C ASP A 127 -16.00 -9.58 2.35
N ASN A 128 -16.92 -8.71 2.76
CA ASN A 128 -18.19 -9.17 3.37
C ASN A 128 -19.44 -8.95 2.50
N SER A 129 -19.40 -8.11 1.46
CA SER A 129 -20.57 -7.91 0.58
C SER A 129 -20.25 -8.10 -0.91
N TYR A 130 -18.98 -7.92 -1.30
CA TYR A 130 -18.49 -8.21 -2.64
C TYR A 130 -18.07 -9.68 -2.80
N MET A 131 -17.76 -10.37 -1.69
CA MET A 131 -17.34 -11.77 -1.68
C MET A 131 -18.44 -12.80 -1.95
N ASP A 132 -19.73 -12.47 -1.82
CA ASP A 132 -20.77 -13.39 -2.30
C ASP A 132 -20.76 -13.50 -3.84
N TYR A 133 -20.13 -12.55 -4.54
CA TYR A 133 -19.97 -12.55 -5.99
C TYR A 133 -18.63 -13.16 -6.46
N LEU A 134 -17.61 -13.27 -5.59
CA LEU A 134 -16.23 -13.67 -5.93
C LEU A 134 -15.76 -14.97 -5.26
N ARG A 135 -16.65 -15.93 -5.01
CA ARG A 135 -16.39 -17.22 -4.33
C ARG A 135 -15.45 -18.22 -5.02
N ASP A 136 -14.65 -17.80 -6.01
CA ASP A 136 -13.62 -18.62 -6.67
C ASP A 136 -12.50 -17.78 -7.35
N GLU A 137 -12.69 -16.46 -7.52
CA GLU A 137 -11.83 -15.63 -8.39
C GLU A 137 -10.68 -14.91 -7.67
N SER A 138 -10.77 -14.57 -6.39
CA SER A 138 -9.80 -13.71 -5.69
C SER A 138 -8.37 -14.30 -5.60
N LEU A 139 -8.23 -15.62 -5.56
CA LEU A 139 -6.92 -16.29 -5.65
C LEU A 139 -6.44 -16.48 -7.08
N ASN A 140 -7.37 -16.61 -8.04
CA ASN A 140 -7.03 -16.55 -9.45
C ASN A 140 -6.58 -15.14 -9.86
N GLU A 141 -7.09 -14.10 -9.19
CA GLU A 141 -6.59 -12.74 -9.32
C GLU A 141 -5.17 -12.63 -8.76
N LEU A 142 -4.88 -13.11 -7.54
CA LEU A 142 -3.50 -13.15 -7.02
C LEU A 142 -2.55 -13.96 -7.92
N LYS A 143 -3.02 -15.06 -8.55
CA LYS A 143 -2.24 -15.79 -9.56
C LYS A 143 -1.87 -14.90 -10.75
N ASN A 144 -2.71 -13.95 -11.13
CA ASN A 144 -2.53 -13.09 -12.30
C ASN A 144 -1.99 -11.68 -11.99
N MET A 145 -1.97 -11.27 -10.72
CA MET A 145 -1.46 -9.96 -10.30
C MET A 145 0.06 -9.90 -10.37
N GLU A 146 0.60 -8.92 -11.08
CA GLU A 146 2.05 -8.67 -11.08
C GLU A 146 2.49 -7.91 -9.81
N TYR A 147 1.59 -7.08 -9.26
CA TYR A 147 1.83 -6.19 -8.12
C TYR A 147 0.57 -6.02 -7.28
N ALA A 148 0.75 -5.72 -5.99
CA ALA A 148 -0.35 -5.50 -5.06
C ALA A 148 -0.54 -4.01 -4.74
N PRO A 149 -1.78 -3.53 -4.53
CA PRO A 149 -2.01 -2.16 -4.06
C PRO A 149 -1.50 -2.00 -2.62
N ALA A 150 -0.81 -0.90 -2.34
CA ALA A 150 -0.39 -0.50 -1.01
C ALA A 150 -0.41 1.03 -0.88
N PHE A 151 -0.72 1.51 0.30
CA PHE A 151 -0.69 2.92 0.65
C PHE A 151 0.70 3.33 1.14
N LEU A 152 1.18 4.46 0.65
CA LEU A 152 2.42 5.06 1.12
C LEU A 152 2.11 6.34 1.87
N GLU A 153 2.81 6.53 2.97
CA GLU A 153 2.82 7.76 3.74
C GLU A 153 4.13 8.51 3.49
N TRP A 154 4.07 9.81 3.69
CA TRP A 154 5.22 10.69 3.60
C TRP A 154 5.00 11.93 4.44
N GLU A 155 6.09 12.65 4.70
CA GLU A 155 6.07 13.95 5.38
C GLU A 155 7.12 14.89 4.79
N ILE A 156 6.94 16.18 4.97
CA ILE A 156 7.97 17.19 4.69
C ILE A 156 8.91 17.21 5.89
N LEU A 157 10.16 16.80 5.70
CA LEU A 157 11.15 16.78 6.79
C LEU A 157 11.43 18.19 7.31
N ASN A 158 11.56 18.33 8.63
CA ASN A 158 11.85 19.62 9.27
C ASN A 158 13.15 20.26 8.76
N ASP A 159 14.17 19.44 8.47
CA ASP A 159 15.44 19.91 7.93
C ASP A 159 15.30 20.50 6.52
N MET A 160 14.31 20.05 5.73
CA MET A 160 14.00 20.68 4.44
C MET A 160 13.37 22.04 4.63
N LEU A 161 12.52 22.23 5.65
CA LEU A 161 11.88 23.52 5.94
C LEU A 161 12.88 24.57 6.41
N ILE A 162 13.90 24.16 7.18
CA ILE A 162 14.94 25.08 7.68
C ILE A 162 15.84 25.56 6.55
N ASN A 163 16.15 24.69 5.58
CA ASN A 163 17.17 24.94 4.57
C ASN A 163 16.60 25.32 3.19
N SER A 164 15.30 25.58 3.07
CA SER A 164 14.67 25.91 1.80
C SER A 164 13.87 27.21 1.86
N THR A 165 13.57 27.76 0.68
CA THR A 165 12.58 28.84 0.52
C THR A 165 11.15 28.33 0.56
N PHE A 166 10.95 27.02 0.74
CA PHE A 166 9.63 26.42 0.73
C PHE A 166 8.88 26.82 2.00
N GLN A 167 7.73 27.45 1.81
CA GLN A 167 6.80 27.79 2.87
C GLN A 167 5.61 26.84 2.81
N LEU A 168 5.16 26.40 3.97
CA LEU A 168 3.96 25.58 4.05
C LEU A 168 2.76 26.37 3.50
N PRO A 169 1.92 25.75 2.66
CA PRO A 169 0.76 26.43 2.08
C PRO A 169 -0.19 26.94 3.17
N SER A 170 -0.49 28.23 3.15
CA SER A 170 -1.38 28.87 4.14
C SER A 170 -2.85 28.46 3.99
N ASP A 171 -3.23 27.94 2.83
CA ASP A 171 -4.55 27.38 2.51
C ASP A 171 -4.71 25.90 2.92
N SER A 172 -3.69 25.33 3.56
CA SER A 172 -3.66 23.95 4.03
C SER A 172 -3.52 23.85 5.55
N ASN A 173 -3.99 22.73 6.13
CA ASN A 173 -3.70 22.40 7.51
C ASN A 173 -2.51 21.45 7.57
N CYS A 174 -1.35 21.98 7.92
CA CYS A 174 -0.16 21.19 8.18
C CYS A 174 0.01 20.94 9.68
N TYR A 175 0.30 19.69 10.04
CA TYR A 175 0.49 19.24 11.41
C TYR A 175 1.80 18.47 11.52
N ASP A 176 2.35 18.49 12.73
CA ASP A 176 3.56 17.76 13.09
C ASP A 176 3.35 16.25 12.90
N SER A 177 4.33 15.60 12.29
CA SER A 177 4.33 14.18 11.97
C SER A 177 5.69 13.55 12.26
N ASN A 178 5.67 12.24 12.47
CA ASN A 178 6.85 11.41 12.64
C ASN A 178 6.75 10.11 11.82
N VAL A 179 5.94 10.08 10.76
CA VAL A 179 5.66 8.85 10.00
C VAL A 179 6.90 8.26 9.33
N THR A 180 8.00 9.00 9.21
CA THR A 180 9.27 8.49 8.66
C THR A 180 10.32 8.12 9.72
N SER A 181 10.03 8.28 11.03
CA SER A 181 11.00 8.06 12.10
C SER A 181 10.45 7.32 13.32
N LEU A 182 11.20 6.33 13.81
CA LEU A 182 10.95 5.61 15.08
C LEU A 182 10.94 6.52 16.32
N SER A 183 11.33 7.78 16.17
CA SER A 183 11.33 8.77 17.24
C SER A 183 9.91 9.20 17.58
N ASN A 184 9.59 9.29 18.88
CA ASN A 184 8.37 9.96 19.34
C ASN A 184 8.43 11.49 19.18
N ARG A 185 9.50 12.03 18.60
CA ARG A 185 9.63 13.44 18.25
C ARG A 185 9.20 13.66 16.82
N THR A 186 8.55 14.80 16.59
CA THR A 186 8.25 15.31 15.26
C THR A 186 9.51 15.36 14.39
N THR A 187 9.49 14.65 13.26
CA THR A 187 10.55 14.68 12.25
C THR A 187 10.14 15.42 10.98
N GLY A 188 8.85 15.65 10.79
CA GLY A 188 8.36 16.43 9.68
C GLY A 188 6.93 16.91 9.86
N ARG A 189 6.30 17.23 8.74
CA ARG A 189 4.92 17.71 8.67
C ARG A 189 4.12 17.05 7.57
N GLN A 190 2.87 16.73 7.89
CA GLN A 190 1.87 16.30 6.92
C GLN A 190 0.82 17.39 6.74
N CYS A 191 0.37 17.57 5.51
CA CYS A 191 -0.58 18.61 5.16
C CYS A 191 -1.83 17.98 4.57
N ARG A 192 -2.99 18.51 4.95
CA ARG A 192 -4.29 18.13 4.38
C ARG A 192 -5.13 19.36 4.11
N CYS A 193 -5.99 19.26 3.09
CA CYS A 193 -6.96 20.31 2.85
C CYS A 193 -7.94 20.42 4.03
N SER A 194 -8.38 21.65 4.29
CA SER A 194 -9.43 21.91 5.26
C SER A 194 -10.73 21.18 4.92
N LEU A 195 -11.58 20.97 5.93
CA LEU A 195 -12.90 20.41 5.71
C LEU A 195 -13.67 21.25 4.68
N GLY A 196 -14.22 20.60 3.66
CA GLY A 196 -14.90 21.26 2.54
C GLY A 196 -14.00 21.66 1.38
N TYR A 197 -12.71 21.29 1.43
CA TYR A 197 -11.74 21.51 0.36
C TYR A 197 -11.11 20.17 -0.08
N THR A 198 -10.72 20.08 -1.35
CA THR A 198 -10.04 18.93 -1.95
C THR A 198 -8.92 19.38 -2.87
N GLY A 199 -7.95 18.51 -3.13
CA GLY A 199 -6.78 18.78 -3.98
C GLY A 199 -5.46 18.50 -3.27
N ASN A 200 -4.40 19.18 -3.70
CA ASN A 200 -3.05 18.95 -3.18
C ASN A 200 -2.69 19.98 -2.10
N ALA A 201 -2.72 19.53 -0.84
CA ALA A 201 -2.45 20.37 0.33
C ALA A 201 -0.98 20.79 0.50
N TYR A 202 -0.08 20.34 -0.37
CA TYR A 202 1.35 20.64 -0.31
C TYR A 202 1.77 21.72 -1.31
N VAL A 203 0.82 22.26 -2.08
CA VAL A 203 1.03 23.34 -3.04
C VAL A 203 0.12 24.51 -2.68
N SER A 204 0.65 25.74 -2.71
CA SER A 204 -0.16 26.94 -2.47
C SER A 204 -1.25 27.09 -3.52
N GLY A 205 -2.49 27.27 -3.08
CA GLY A 205 -3.68 27.27 -3.94
C GLY A 205 -4.07 25.88 -4.45
N GLY A 206 -3.44 24.82 -3.94
CA GLY A 206 -3.71 23.43 -4.32
C GLY A 206 -4.97 22.87 -3.69
N CYS A 207 -5.49 23.49 -2.63
CA CYS A 207 -6.77 23.14 -2.02
C CYS A 207 -7.90 23.98 -2.62
N THR A 208 -8.85 23.32 -3.27
CA THR A 208 -10.01 23.93 -3.92
C THR A 208 -11.29 23.57 -3.18
N GLU A 209 -12.23 24.52 -3.06
CA GLU A 209 -13.51 24.28 -2.40
C GLU A 209 -14.28 23.17 -3.13
N ILE A 210 -14.80 22.21 -2.37
CA ILE A 210 -15.67 21.17 -2.90
C ILE A 210 -17.01 21.83 -3.27
N PRO A 211 -17.43 21.81 -4.55
CA PRO A 211 -18.64 22.49 -4.98
C PRO A 211 -19.87 22.08 -4.17
N GLY A 212 -20.55 23.07 -3.57
CA GLY A 212 -21.79 22.86 -2.82
C GLY A 212 -21.62 22.38 -1.37
N PHE A 213 -20.38 22.20 -0.88
CA PHE A 213 -20.15 21.75 0.50
C PHE A 213 -20.70 22.71 1.55
N PHE A 214 -20.56 24.02 1.34
CA PHE A 214 -21.05 25.05 2.27
C PHE A 214 -22.44 25.59 1.93
N ASP A 215 -23.11 25.03 0.92
CA ASP A 215 -24.45 25.46 0.53
C ASP A 215 -25.51 24.86 1.45
N LYS A 216 -26.03 25.69 2.36
CA LYS A 216 -27.06 25.30 3.36
C LYS A 216 -28.40 24.88 2.71
N ASN A 217 -28.63 25.21 1.44
CA ASN A 217 -29.89 24.89 0.73
C ASN A 217 -29.85 23.55 -0.02
N ASN A 218 -28.71 22.83 -0.01
CA ASN A 218 -28.49 21.65 -0.83
C ASN A 218 -28.64 20.30 -0.10
N ARG A 219 -29.42 20.24 0.98
CA ARG A 219 -29.69 18.99 1.74
C ARG A 219 -30.37 17.85 0.94
N LEU A 220 -30.73 18.08 -0.33
CA LEU A 220 -31.44 17.12 -1.17
C LEU A 220 -30.65 16.61 -2.39
N LYS A 221 -29.45 17.12 -2.66
CA LYS A 221 -28.59 16.52 -3.69
C LYS A 221 -27.59 15.59 -2.99
N LYS A 222 -27.95 14.31 -2.90
CA LYS A 222 -27.01 13.26 -2.50
C LYS A 222 -25.98 13.13 -3.62
N TRP A 223 -24.80 13.70 -3.42
CA TRP A 223 -23.65 13.42 -4.29
C TRP A 223 -22.90 12.24 -3.67
N ALA A 224 -22.60 11.24 -4.48
CA ALA A 224 -21.62 10.22 -4.13
C ALA A 224 -20.28 10.70 -4.67
N ILE A 225 -19.29 10.93 -3.79
CA ILE A 225 -17.90 11.02 -4.22
C ILE A 225 -17.48 9.58 -4.49
N VAL A 226 -17.47 9.19 -5.76
CA VAL A 226 -16.81 7.96 -6.18
C VAL A 226 -15.32 8.27 -6.19
N VAL A 227 -14.64 7.96 -5.08
CA VAL A 227 -13.17 7.94 -5.08
C VAL A 227 -12.78 6.73 -5.94
N ALA A 228 -12.49 6.97 -7.20
CA ALA A 228 -11.77 6.01 -8.01
C ALA A 228 -10.35 5.98 -7.47
N VAL A 229 -10.03 4.97 -6.64
CA VAL A 229 -8.65 4.64 -6.30
C VAL A 229 -8.05 3.99 -7.55
N GLU A 230 -7.67 4.80 -8.53
CA GLU A 230 -6.87 4.28 -9.64
C GLU A 230 -5.52 3.85 -9.07
N THR A 231 -5.22 2.56 -9.21
CA THR A 231 -3.88 2.04 -8.95
C THR A 231 -2.89 2.78 -9.85
N ILE A 232 -2.12 3.71 -9.27
CA ILE A 232 -1.05 4.39 -9.99
C ILE A 232 -0.03 3.33 -10.41
N LYS A 233 -0.04 2.93 -11.69
CA LYS A 233 1.01 2.10 -12.25
C LYS A 233 2.28 2.95 -12.31
N PHE A 234 3.18 2.73 -11.36
CA PHE A 234 4.52 3.32 -11.33
C PHE A 234 5.36 2.83 -12.53
N LYS A 235 5.09 3.33 -13.74
CA LYS A 235 5.99 3.24 -14.88
C LYS A 235 6.45 4.66 -15.20
N GLU A 236 7.73 4.90 -14.93
CA GLU A 236 8.49 6.13 -15.22
C GLU A 236 8.24 7.33 -14.30
N ILE A 237 8.98 7.39 -13.19
CA ILE A 237 9.34 8.67 -12.58
C ILE A 237 10.38 9.32 -13.50
N LYS A 238 9.93 10.08 -14.49
CA LYS A 238 10.75 11.19 -14.99
C LYS A 238 10.62 12.28 -13.94
N PHE A 239 11.71 12.55 -13.22
CA PHE A 239 11.86 13.82 -12.52
C PHE A 239 11.66 14.92 -13.56
N LEU A 240 10.48 15.54 -13.56
CA LEU A 240 10.27 16.81 -14.23
C LEU A 240 11.18 17.79 -13.51
N SER A 241 12.36 17.99 -14.08
CA SER A 241 13.20 19.15 -13.82
C SER A 241 12.30 20.37 -13.93
N LEU A 242 12.18 21.10 -12.82
CA LEU A 242 11.42 22.33 -12.72
C LEU A 242 12.13 23.43 -13.55
N ASN A 243 11.97 23.40 -14.88
CA ASN A 243 12.30 24.55 -15.71
C ASN A 243 11.14 25.54 -15.57
N LEU A 244 11.29 26.46 -14.62
CA LEU A 244 10.53 27.70 -14.55
C LEU A 244 10.72 28.48 -15.86
N MET A 245 9.72 28.40 -16.74
CA MET A 245 9.57 29.37 -17.83
C MET A 245 8.66 30.48 -17.32
N ILE A 246 9.27 31.62 -16.98
CA ILE A 246 8.57 32.87 -16.65
C ILE A 246 8.16 33.50 -17.99
N PRO A 247 6.86 33.65 -18.31
CA PRO A 247 6.48 34.49 -19.43
C PRO A 247 6.61 35.95 -19.00
N THR A 248 7.61 36.65 -19.54
CA THR A 248 7.67 38.11 -19.55
C THR A 248 6.54 38.63 -20.42
N ILE A 249 5.62 39.38 -19.81
CA ILE A 249 4.60 40.16 -20.52
C ILE A 249 5.29 41.47 -20.92
N ASP A 250 5.69 41.58 -22.18
CA ASP A 250 6.03 42.87 -22.78
C ASP A 250 4.76 43.46 -23.42
N ALA A 251 4.30 44.59 -22.89
CA ALA A 251 3.44 45.53 -23.57
C ALA A 251 4.33 46.49 -24.39
N PRO A 252 3.86 46.96 -25.56
CA PRO A 252 2.90 48.07 -25.59
C PRO A 252 1.63 47.79 -26.40
#